data_AF-A0A2H0NMN1-F1
#
_entry.id   AF-A0A2H0NMN1-F1
#
_cell.length_a   1.000
_cell.length_b   1.000
_cell.length_c   1.000
_cell.angle_alpha   90.00
_cell.angle_beta   90.00
_cell.angle_gamma   90.00
#
_symmetry.space_group_name_H-M   'P 1'
#
loop_
_entity.id
_entity.type
_entity.pdbx_description
1 polymer ?
#
loop_
_entity_poly.entity_id
_entity_poly.type
_entity_poly.pdbx_seq_one_letter_code
_entity_poly.pdbx_strand_id
1 'polypeptide(L)'
;KVMHGEADYSRLLVKLYEDVVRFDEITLSHRYPTRINGHYVIDPSPIPRWDVPRLHQSPALVLLGAGREKKIYAVPPYTVAEPLVFDDIAFRVEDFRDTHGRRIACRCCGSTVSFLDELIDDAGKVTHQCSDSAYCEEQQETISARKQA
;
A
#
# COMPACT_ATOMS: atom_id res chain seq x y z
N LYS A 1 -13.90 -18.13 10.86
CA LYS A 1 -13.56 -19.47 10.29
C LYS A 1 -14.68 -19.93 9.36
N VAL A 2 -15.92 -20.05 9.86
CA VAL A 2 -17.12 -20.36 9.03
C VAL A 2 -17.24 -19.43 7.83
N MET A 3 -17.29 -18.10 8.04
CA MET A 3 -17.31 -17.10 6.94
C MET A 3 -16.21 -17.29 5.88
N HIS A 4 -14.95 -17.54 6.29
CA HIS A 4 -13.87 -17.84 5.33
C HIS A 4 -14.06 -19.17 4.61
N GLY A 5 -14.65 -20.18 5.27
CA GLY A 5 -14.95 -21.47 4.66
C GLY A 5 -16.10 -21.40 3.66
N GLU A 6 -17.05 -20.50 3.88
CA GLU A 6 -18.21 -20.24 3.00
C GLU A 6 -17.94 -19.13 1.97
N ALA A 7 -16.76 -18.52 2.00
CA ALA A 7 -16.42 -17.33 1.22
C ALA A 7 -17.40 -16.14 1.42
N ASP A 8 -18.03 -16.05 2.59
CA ASP A 8 -18.91 -14.95 2.95
C ASP A 8 -18.09 -13.75 3.47
N TYR A 9 -17.84 -12.80 2.57
CA TYR A 9 -17.15 -11.54 2.85
C TYR A 9 -18.08 -10.33 2.87
N SER A 10 -19.40 -10.56 2.93
CA SER A 10 -20.42 -9.50 2.84
C SER A 10 -20.23 -8.43 3.91
N ARG A 11 -19.82 -8.82 5.12
CA ARG A 11 -19.55 -7.88 6.23
C ARG A 11 -18.38 -6.92 5.95
N LEU A 12 -17.37 -7.36 5.19
CA LEU A 12 -16.27 -6.47 4.79
C LEU A 12 -16.76 -5.43 3.79
N LEU A 13 -17.56 -5.85 2.80
CA LEU A 13 -18.16 -4.93 1.83
C LEU A 13 -19.06 -3.89 2.51
N VAL A 14 -19.91 -4.30 3.46
CA VAL A 14 -20.73 -3.36 4.25
C VAL A 14 -19.83 -2.35 4.97
N LYS A 15 -18.74 -2.80 5.60
CA LYS A 15 -17.82 -1.91 6.31
C LYS A 15 -17.13 -0.90 5.38
N LEU A 16 -16.74 -1.31 4.17
CA LEU A 16 -16.16 -0.40 3.17
C LEU A 16 -17.20 0.62 2.68
N TYR A 17 -18.46 0.18 2.51
CA TYR A 17 -19.55 1.05 2.05
C TYR A 17 -19.93 2.09 3.11
N GLU A 18 -19.92 1.73 4.40
CA GLU A 18 -20.13 2.67 5.50
C GLU A 18 -19.11 3.82 5.49
N ASP A 19 -17.85 3.51 5.17
CA ASP A 19 -16.81 4.54 5.05
C ASP A 19 -17.11 5.49 3.88
N VAL A 20 -17.46 4.94 2.71
CA VAL A 20 -17.85 5.74 1.54
C VAL A 20 -19.02 6.66 1.86
N VAL A 21 -20.09 6.14 2.46
CA VAL A 21 -21.28 6.96 2.80
C VAL A 21 -20.93 8.07 3.79
N ARG A 22 -19.99 7.82 4.71
CA ARG A 22 -19.64 8.77 5.77
C ARG A 22 -18.61 9.81 5.35
N PHE A 23 -17.66 9.44 4.50
CA PHE A 23 -16.47 10.22 4.20
C PHE A 23 -16.26 10.49 2.70
N ASP A 24 -17.15 9.99 1.83
CA ASP A 24 -17.01 9.99 0.37
C ASP A 24 -15.78 9.21 -0.14
N GLU A 25 -15.13 8.45 0.75
CA GLU A 25 -13.98 7.60 0.44
C GLU A 25 -13.83 6.46 1.45
N ILE A 26 -13.09 5.43 1.04
CA ILE A 26 -12.69 4.34 1.94
C ILE A 26 -11.50 4.81 2.78
N THR A 27 -11.68 4.88 4.11
CA THR A 27 -10.68 5.46 5.03
C THR A 27 -9.55 4.51 5.42
N LEU A 28 -9.61 3.25 5.01
CA LEU A 28 -8.56 2.27 5.26
C LEU A 28 -7.28 2.64 4.50
N SER A 29 -6.29 3.20 5.21
CA SER A 29 -4.98 3.58 4.66
C SER A 29 -3.98 2.42 4.56
N HIS A 30 -4.19 1.35 5.33
CA HIS A 30 -3.29 0.19 5.43
C HIS A 30 -4.10 -1.08 5.73
N ARG A 31 -3.48 -2.27 5.61
CA ARG A 31 -4.17 -3.58 5.79
C ARG A 31 -5.38 -3.75 4.89
N TYR A 32 -5.31 -3.19 3.68
CA TYR A 32 -6.48 -3.12 2.82
C TYR A 32 -6.93 -4.55 2.41
N PRO A 33 -8.18 -4.95 2.65
CA PRO A 33 -8.66 -6.29 2.35
C PRO A 33 -8.44 -6.65 0.88
N THR A 34 -7.71 -7.74 0.64
CA THR A 34 -7.30 -8.15 -0.71
C THR A 34 -7.71 -9.58 -0.98
N ARG A 35 -8.47 -9.80 -2.06
CA ARG A 35 -8.87 -11.12 -2.55
C ARG A 35 -7.69 -11.77 -3.28
N ILE A 36 -7.33 -12.96 -2.84
CA ILE A 36 -6.25 -13.77 -3.40
C ILE A 36 -6.84 -14.94 -4.18
N ASN A 37 -6.33 -15.13 -5.39
CA ASN A 37 -6.69 -16.22 -6.29
C ASN A 37 -8.21 -16.37 -6.50
N GLY A 38 -8.92 -15.23 -6.60
CA GLY A 38 -10.38 -15.20 -6.80
C GLY A 38 -11.22 -15.76 -5.64
N HIS A 39 -10.62 -16.12 -4.50
CA HIS A 39 -11.32 -16.81 -3.43
C HIS A 39 -11.12 -16.14 -2.07
N TYR A 40 -9.97 -16.36 -1.42
CA TYR A 40 -9.78 -15.92 -0.05
C TYR A 40 -9.44 -14.43 0.04
N VAL A 41 -10.19 -13.68 0.84
CA VAL A 41 -9.80 -12.33 1.25
C VAL A 41 -8.85 -12.42 2.43
N ILE A 42 -7.70 -11.74 2.35
CA ILE A 42 -6.70 -11.68 3.42
C ILE A 42 -6.49 -10.24 3.90
N ASP A 43 -5.97 -10.11 5.13
CA ASP A 43 -5.26 -8.91 5.59
C ASP A 43 -3.81 -9.02 5.08
N PRO A 44 -3.34 -8.12 4.19
CA PRO A 44 -2.01 -8.16 3.62
C PRO A 44 -0.90 -7.67 4.59
N SER A 45 -1.14 -7.72 5.91
CA SER A 45 -0.34 -7.10 6.97
C SER A 45 -0.41 -5.57 6.91
N PRO A 46 0.25 -4.81 7.83
CA PRO A 46 0.14 -3.35 7.87
C PRO A 46 0.93 -2.65 6.76
N ILE A 47 0.89 -3.19 5.53
CA ILE A 47 1.35 -2.48 4.34
C ILE A 47 0.37 -1.36 3.99
N PRO A 48 0.85 -0.21 3.49
CA PRO A 48 0.00 0.85 2.98
C PRO A 48 -0.74 0.39 1.72
N ARG A 49 -1.85 1.07 1.37
CA ARG A 49 -2.55 0.83 0.09
C ARG A 49 -1.62 0.91 -1.11
N TRP A 50 -0.66 1.83 -1.07
CA TRP A 50 0.41 1.94 -2.06
C TRP A 50 1.09 0.62 -2.45
N ASP A 51 1.32 -0.27 -1.48
CA ASP A 51 2.04 -1.53 -1.73
C ASP A 51 1.10 -2.67 -2.12
N VAL A 52 -0.21 -2.55 -1.94
CA VAL A 52 -1.17 -3.62 -2.26
C VAL A 52 -1.12 -4.04 -3.73
N PRO A 53 -1.07 -3.13 -4.72
CA PRO A 53 -0.95 -3.52 -6.13
C PRO A 53 0.31 -4.35 -6.43
N ARG A 54 1.38 -4.21 -5.63
CA ARG A 54 2.63 -4.98 -5.81
C ARG A 54 2.46 -6.46 -5.49
N LEU A 55 1.38 -6.86 -4.81
CA LEU A 55 1.06 -8.27 -4.57
C LEU A 55 0.51 -8.95 -5.82
N HIS A 56 -0.11 -8.19 -6.74
CA HIS A 56 -0.72 -8.75 -7.93
C HIS A 56 0.34 -9.26 -8.90
N GLN A 57 0.27 -10.56 -9.24
CA GLN A 57 1.20 -11.20 -10.18
C GLN A 57 2.69 -11.05 -9.80
N SER A 58 2.97 -10.85 -8.51
CA SER A 58 4.34 -10.74 -8.02
C SER A 58 5.14 -12.02 -8.30
N PRO A 59 6.40 -11.94 -8.77
CA PRO A 59 7.25 -13.12 -8.94
C PRO A 59 7.74 -13.70 -7.60
N ALA A 60 7.62 -12.94 -6.51
CA ALA A 60 8.08 -13.36 -5.18
C ALA A 60 7.00 -14.17 -4.46
N LEU A 61 7.45 -15.15 -3.65
CA LEU A 61 6.58 -15.79 -2.65
C LEU A 61 6.40 -14.84 -1.46
N VAL A 62 5.17 -14.48 -1.15
CA VAL A 62 4.85 -13.62 0.00
C VAL A 62 4.34 -14.48 1.16
N LEU A 63 4.99 -14.37 2.32
CA LEU A 63 4.60 -15.06 3.54
C LEU A 63 4.19 -14.04 4.60
N LEU A 64 2.99 -14.19 5.15
CA LEU A 64 2.41 -13.28 6.14
C LEU A 64 2.21 -14.04 7.45
N GLY A 65 2.99 -13.69 8.47
CA GLY A 65 2.93 -14.30 9.80
C GLY A 65 2.26 -13.40 10.83
N ALA A 66 1.25 -13.90 11.52
CA ALA A 66 0.65 -13.26 12.70
C ALA A 66 0.93 -14.11 13.94
N GLY A 67 2.06 -13.83 14.60
CA GLY A 67 2.61 -14.68 15.67
C GLY A 67 1.71 -14.78 16.90
N ARG A 68 1.20 -13.64 17.40
CA ARG A 68 0.31 -13.60 18.57
C ARG A 68 -1.02 -14.34 18.30
N GLU A 69 -1.48 -14.28 17.06
CA GLU A 69 -2.72 -14.85 16.56
C GLU A 69 -2.54 -16.30 16.08
N LYS A 70 -1.29 -16.80 16.02
CA LYS A 70 -0.88 -18.14 15.59
C LYS A 70 -1.41 -18.49 14.20
N LYS A 71 -1.20 -17.60 13.22
CA LYS A 71 -1.62 -17.80 11.82
C LYS A 71 -0.50 -17.47 10.86
N ILE A 72 -0.46 -18.23 9.76
CA ILE A 72 0.43 -18.01 8.64
C ILE A 72 -0.42 -18.05 7.37
N TYR A 73 -0.19 -17.11 6.47
CA TYR A 73 -0.78 -17.06 5.15
C TYR A 73 0.33 -16.95 4.11
N ALA A 74 0.05 -17.40 2.89
CA ALA A 74 0.97 -17.30 1.77
C ALA A 74 0.23 -16.78 0.53
N VAL A 75 0.90 -15.91 -0.23
CA VAL A 75 0.50 -15.57 -1.60
C VAL A 75 1.59 -16.12 -2.51
N PRO A 76 1.32 -17.21 -3.25
CA PRO A 76 2.30 -17.79 -4.18
C PRO A 76 2.68 -16.80 -5.30
N PRO A 77 3.84 -17.00 -5.94
CA PRO A 77 4.21 -16.25 -7.14
C PRO A 77 3.12 -16.29 -8.22
N TYR A 78 3.00 -15.19 -8.96
CA TYR A 78 2.07 -15.03 -10.09
C TYR A 78 0.59 -15.28 -9.71
N THR A 79 0.23 -15.01 -8.46
CA THR A 79 -1.15 -15.10 -7.98
C THR A 79 -1.90 -13.80 -8.25
N VAL A 80 -3.16 -13.92 -8.66
CA VAL A 80 -4.07 -12.78 -8.74
C VAL A 80 -4.34 -12.26 -7.33
N ALA A 81 -3.97 -11.01 -7.06
CA ALA A 81 -4.30 -10.28 -5.85
C ALA A 81 -5.10 -9.04 -6.22
N GLU A 82 -6.31 -8.92 -5.69
CA GLU A 82 -7.27 -7.86 -6.06
C GLU A 82 -7.79 -7.18 -4.79
N PRO A 83 -7.53 -5.87 -4.58
CA PRO A 83 -8.15 -5.13 -3.49
C PRO A 83 -9.67 -5.21 -3.59
N LEU A 84 -10.37 -5.34 -2.46
CA LEU A 84 -11.83 -5.25 -2.47
C LEU A 84 -12.27 -3.83 -2.82
N VAL A 85 -13.01 -3.70 -3.91
CA VAL A 85 -13.55 -2.44 -4.42
C VAL A 85 -15.01 -2.61 -4.79
N PHE A 86 -15.70 -1.49 -5.00
CA PHE A 86 -17.01 -1.47 -5.63
C PHE A 86 -16.85 -1.15 -7.12
N ASP A 87 -17.80 -1.57 -7.95
CA ASP A 87 -17.73 -1.36 -9.41
C ASP A 87 -17.71 0.13 -9.79
N ASP A 88 -18.29 0.98 -8.94
CA ASP A 88 -18.36 2.44 -9.09
C ASP A 88 -17.26 3.19 -8.31
N ILE A 89 -16.47 2.50 -7.49
CA ILE A 89 -15.43 3.10 -6.62
C ILE A 89 -14.10 2.39 -6.83
N ALA A 90 -13.27 2.99 -7.67
CA ALA A 90 -11.93 2.48 -7.95
C ALA A 90 -11.00 2.50 -6.71
N PHE A 91 -10.12 1.52 -6.62
CA PHE A 91 -9.03 1.49 -5.64
C PHE A 91 -8.09 2.69 -5.85
N ARG A 92 -7.73 3.37 -4.76
CA ARG A 92 -6.81 4.51 -4.78
C ARG A 92 -5.64 4.25 -3.84
N VAL A 93 -4.48 4.73 -4.25
CA VAL A 93 -3.25 4.75 -3.44
C VAL A 93 -2.91 6.19 -3.07
N GLU A 94 -2.03 6.34 -2.08
CA GLU A 94 -1.53 7.63 -1.63
C GLU A 94 -0.85 8.39 -2.79
N ASP A 95 -1.32 9.57 -3.18
CA ASP A 95 -0.81 10.26 -4.38
C ASP A 95 0.37 11.22 -4.10
N PHE A 96 0.54 11.61 -2.83
CA PHE A 96 1.58 12.51 -2.34
C PHE A 96 1.71 13.78 -3.20
N ARG A 97 0.59 14.45 -3.43
CA ARG A 97 0.54 15.74 -4.16
C ARG A 97 0.58 16.92 -3.19
N ASP A 98 1.24 17.99 -3.61
CA ASP A 98 1.21 19.27 -2.91
C ASP A 98 -0.09 20.04 -3.17
N THR A 99 -0.23 21.21 -2.54
CA THR A 99 -1.39 22.10 -2.69
C THR A 99 -1.58 22.62 -4.13
N HIS A 100 -0.58 22.49 -4.98
CA HIS A 100 -0.61 22.84 -6.40
C HIS A 100 -0.82 21.62 -7.31
N GLY A 101 -1.11 20.45 -6.74
CA GLY A 101 -1.34 19.20 -7.46
C GLY A 101 -0.08 18.54 -8.03
N ARG A 102 1.11 19.01 -7.66
CA ARG A 102 2.39 18.46 -8.12
C ARG A 102 2.82 17.32 -7.21
N ARG A 103 3.37 16.26 -7.80
CA ARG A 103 3.92 15.14 -7.03
C ARG A 103 5.12 15.62 -6.22
N ILE A 104 5.07 15.41 -4.90
CA ILE A 104 6.13 15.76 -3.97
C ILE A 104 7.37 14.91 -4.26
N ALA A 105 8.56 15.51 -4.33
CA ALA A 105 9.80 14.75 -4.49
C ALA A 105 10.42 14.44 -3.13
N CYS A 106 11.06 13.28 -3.01
CA CYS A 106 11.92 12.97 -1.86
C CYS A 106 13.01 14.04 -1.72
N ARG A 107 13.18 14.61 -0.51
CA ARG A 107 14.20 15.63 -0.22
C ARG A 107 15.63 15.15 -0.42
N CYS A 108 15.87 13.83 -0.30
CA CYS A 108 17.20 13.22 -0.33
C CYS A 108 17.62 12.82 -1.74
N CYS A 109 16.77 12.08 -2.46
CA CYS A 109 17.09 11.53 -3.78
C CYS A 109 16.26 12.13 -4.92
N GLY A 110 15.25 12.96 -4.63
CA GLY A 110 14.39 13.55 -5.66
C GLY A 110 13.37 12.60 -6.29
N SER A 111 13.25 11.34 -5.83
CA SER A 111 12.27 10.39 -6.37
C SER A 111 10.82 10.88 -6.19
N THR A 112 10.01 10.73 -7.23
CA THR A 112 8.58 11.03 -7.27
C THR A 112 7.72 9.78 -7.44
N VAL A 113 8.34 8.59 -7.42
CA VAL A 113 7.69 7.29 -7.66
C VAL A 113 7.75 6.35 -6.46
N SER A 114 8.32 6.79 -5.34
CA SER A 114 8.39 6.03 -4.09
C SER A 114 7.28 6.43 -3.12
N PHE A 115 6.93 5.54 -2.19
CA PHE A 115 6.19 5.93 -0.99
C PHE A 115 7.03 6.89 -0.14
N LEU A 116 6.41 7.93 0.42
CA LEU A 116 7.11 8.96 1.19
C LEU A 116 6.65 8.99 2.66
N ASP A 117 7.63 9.13 3.55
CA ASP A 117 7.39 9.49 4.95
C ASP A 117 7.37 11.01 5.09
N GLU A 118 6.49 11.50 5.96
CA GLU A 118 6.41 12.90 6.36
C GLU A 118 7.24 13.14 7.63
N LEU A 119 8.21 14.04 7.54
CA LEU A 119 9.15 14.38 8.60
C LEU A 119 8.96 15.84 8.98
N ILE A 120 8.64 16.08 10.26
CA ILE A 120 8.47 17.42 10.83
C ILE A 120 9.72 17.75 11.64
N ASP A 121 10.39 18.86 11.31
CA ASP A 121 11.54 19.33 12.10
C ASP A 121 11.10 20.12 13.35
N ASP A 122 12.07 20.45 14.21
CA ASP A 122 11.82 21.19 15.47
C ASP A 122 11.22 22.58 15.25
N ALA A 123 11.36 23.14 14.04
CA ALA A 123 10.78 24.43 13.64
C ALA A 123 9.38 24.27 13.02
N GLY A 124 8.85 23.05 12.93
CA GLY A 124 7.55 22.75 12.35
C GLY A 124 7.55 22.67 10.82
N LYS A 125 8.71 22.69 10.16
CA LYS A 125 8.80 22.54 8.72
C LYS A 125 8.65 21.07 8.33
N VAL A 126 7.68 20.82 7.47
CA VAL A 126 7.40 19.50 6.90
C VAL A 126 8.32 19.23 5.71
N THR A 127 8.95 18.07 5.71
CA THR A 127 9.74 17.55 4.59
C THR A 127 9.35 16.10 4.30
N HIS A 128 9.50 15.67 3.05
CA HIS A 128 9.17 14.30 2.66
C HIS A 128 10.41 13.54 2.22
N GLN A 129 10.50 12.27 2.61
CA GLN A 129 11.62 11.39 2.30
C GLN A 129 11.11 10.00 1.89
N CYS A 130 11.84 9.29 1.03
CA CYS A 130 11.53 7.89 0.72
C CYS A 130 11.44 7.06 2.00
N SER A 131 10.36 6.30 2.15
CA SER A 131 10.21 5.37 3.28
C SER A 131 11.19 4.19 3.19
N ASP A 132 11.43 3.70 1.96
CA ASP A 132 12.49 2.74 1.69
C ASP A 132 13.85 3.45 1.58
N SER A 133 14.68 3.30 2.63
CA SER A 133 16.00 3.91 2.71
C SER A 133 16.99 3.27 1.73
N ALA A 134 16.93 1.96 1.50
CA ALA A 134 17.83 1.26 0.58
C ALA A 134 17.58 1.72 -0.86
N TYR A 135 16.30 1.81 -1.25
CA TYR A 135 15.93 2.42 -2.53
C TYR A 135 16.42 3.87 -2.63
N CYS A 136 16.28 4.66 -1.54
CA CYS A 136 16.71 6.06 -1.53
C CYS A 136 18.21 6.20 -1.79
N GLU A 137 19.03 5.39 -1.13
CA GLU A 137 20.49 5.35 -1.28
C GLU A 137 20.89 4.99 -2.72
N GLU A 138 20.30 3.95 -3.30
CA GLU A 138 20.54 3.54 -4.70
C GLU A 138 20.24 4.67 -5.70
N GLN A 139 19.14 5.40 -5.49
CA GLN A 139 18.80 6.55 -6.33
C GLN A 139 19.81 7.69 -6.19
N GLN A 140 20.33 7.95 -4.99
CA GLN A 140 21.35 8.98 -4.77
C GLN A 140 22.68 8.63 -5.44
N GLU A 141 23.10 7.37 -5.40
CA GLU A 141 24.29 6.89 -6.11
C GLU A 141 24.15 7.05 -7.62
N THR A 142 22.98 6.68 -8.16
CA THR A 142 22.68 6.84 -9.59
C THR A 142 22.74 8.30 -10.03
N ILE A 143 22.21 9.22 -9.24
CA ILE A 143 22.27 10.67 -9.52
C ILE A 143 23.70 11.19 -9.45
N SER A 144 24.46 10.74 -8.46
CA SER A 144 25.86 11.13 -8.28
C SER A 144 26.73 10.67 -9.45
N ALA A 145 26.54 9.43 -9.91
CA ALA A 145 27.21 8.89 -11.09
C ALA A 145 26.89 9.68 -12.37
N ARG A 146 25.62 10.05 -12.57
CA ARG A 146 25.20 10.87 -13.73
C ARG A 146 25.78 12.28 -13.73
N LYS A 147 26.09 12.85 -12.57
CA LYS A 147 26.73 14.18 -12.47
C LYS A 147 28.23 14.13 -12.74
N GLN A 148 28.85 12.96 -12.65
CA GLN A 148 30.28 12.76 -12.88
C GLN A 148 30.60 12.35 -14.33
N ALA A 149 29.59 11.94 -15.10
CA ALA A 149 29.67 11.63 -16.53
C ALA A 149 29.36 12.87 -17.39
#